data_AF-A0A9W4H7C2-F1
#
_entry.id   AF-A0A9W4H7C2-F1
#
_cell.length_a   1.000
_cell.length_b   1.000
_cell.length_c   1.000
_cell.angle_alpha   90.00
_cell.angle_beta   90.00
_cell.angle_gamma   90.00
#
_symmetry.space_group_name_H-M   'P 1'
#
loop_
_entity.id
_entity.type
_entity.pdbx_description
1 polymer ?
#
loop_
_entity_poly.entity_id
_entity_poly.type
_entity_poly.pdbx_seq_one_letter_code
_entity_poly.pdbx_strand_id
1 'polypeptide(L)'
;MSELMKPQDTAGVPAGHERISGPANVRAQAEFFDARASADAHAVVAARTHHEGLAARVVASGEHVHEMLQALRHRGTPSRSELRPLADALARHCEATEVTARQALEGKPAAAGPVRDDRAEGERLQRELAYLIAGRAPEGTYPLTVGGTLGDIDQFVGHEQRELVPAIDRELSPLESARLARAFPG
;
A
#
# COMPACT_ATOMS: atom_id res chain seq x y z
N MET A 1 -22.77 35.78 -41.83
CA MET A 1 -22.49 36.77 -40.76
C MET A 1 -21.81 36.01 -39.64
N SER A 2 -20.52 36.26 -39.43
CA SER A 2 -19.66 35.51 -38.51
C SER A 2 -19.59 36.28 -37.19
N GLU A 3 -20.13 35.72 -36.10
CA GLU A 3 -19.98 36.31 -34.77
C GLU A 3 -18.55 36.09 -34.29
N LEU A 4 -17.85 37.20 -34.01
CA LEU A 4 -16.53 37.20 -33.40
C LEU A 4 -16.61 36.68 -31.96
N MET A 5 -15.99 35.54 -31.67
CA MET A 5 -15.62 35.17 -30.31
C MET A 5 -14.68 36.24 -29.74
N LYS A 6 -15.09 36.91 -28.67
CA LYS A 6 -14.20 37.77 -27.87
C LYS A 6 -13.39 36.89 -26.90
N PRO A 7 -12.16 37.27 -26.56
CA PRO A 7 -11.21 36.47 -25.77
C PRO A 7 -11.57 36.34 -24.27
N GLN A 8 -12.86 36.43 -23.91
CA GLN A 8 -13.33 36.59 -22.52
C GLN A 8 -14.09 35.37 -21.98
N ASP A 9 -14.29 34.32 -22.77
CA ASP A 9 -15.02 33.13 -22.34
C ASP A 9 -14.03 32.02 -21.96
N THR A 10 -13.49 32.09 -20.75
CA THR A 10 -12.78 30.94 -20.17
C THR A 10 -13.83 29.92 -19.70
N ALA A 11 -13.82 28.74 -20.32
CA ALA A 11 -14.75 27.67 -19.99
C ALA A 11 -14.58 27.24 -18.52
N GLY A 12 -15.65 27.29 -17.73
CA GLY A 12 -15.70 26.74 -16.36
C GLY A 12 -16.15 27.69 -15.25
N VAL A 13 -16.41 28.97 -15.53
CA VAL A 13 -16.92 29.92 -14.52
C VAL A 13 -18.45 29.99 -14.57
N PRO A 14 -19.18 29.67 -13.48
CA PRO A 14 -20.63 29.80 -13.44
C PRO A 14 -21.10 31.24 -13.66
N ALA A 15 -22.19 31.42 -14.40
CA ALA A 15 -22.82 32.72 -14.62
C ALA A 15 -23.43 33.23 -13.30
N GLY A 16 -22.70 34.07 -12.57
CA GLY A 16 -23.14 34.65 -11.31
C GLY A 16 -22.04 35.19 -10.39
N HIS A 17 -20.76 34.93 -10.70
CA HIS A 17 -19.67 35.55 -9.94
C HIS A 17 -19.27 36.90 -10.51
N GLU A 18 -19.55 37.96 -9.74
CA GLU A 18 -19.00 39.29 -9.99
C GLU A 18 -17.47 39.22 -10.03
N ARG A 19 -16.89 39.89 -11.03
CA ARG A 19 -15.44 39.99 -11.22
C ARG A 19 -14.80 40.50 -9.93
N ILE A 20 -13.76 39.79 -9.48
CA ILE A 20 -12.97 40.12 -8.30
C ILE A 20 -12.51 41.58 -8.40
N SER A 21 -13.08 42.43 -7.55
CA SER A 21 -12.61 43.80 -7.34
C SER A 21 -12.35 44.01 -5.85
N GLY A 22 -11.12 44.40 -5.53
CA GLY A 22 -10.71 44.84 -4.21
C GLY A 22 -9.85 43.85 -3.41
N PRO A 23 -8.86 44.35 -2.64
CA PRO A 23 -7.89 43.53 -1.91
C PRO A 23 -8.49 42.67 -0.77
N ALA A 24 -9.70 43.00 -0.29
CA ALA A 24 -10.40 42.23 0.74
C ALA A 24 -10.96 40.90 0.22
N ASN A 25 -11.46 40.88 -1.02
CA ASN A 25 -11.99 39.67 -1.67
C ASN A 25 -10.87 38.70 -2.09
N VAL A 26 -9.68 39.22 -2.41
CA VAL A 26 -8.49 38.41 -2.71
C VAL A 26 -7.97 37.70 -1.44
N ARG A 27 -7.96 38.39 -0.29
CA ARG A 27 -7.54 37.77 0.99
C ARG A 27 -8.51 36.71 1.49
N ALA A 28 -9.82 36.99 1.47
CA ALA A 28 -10.82 36.02 1.92
C ALA A 28 -10.86 34.76 1.04
N GLN A 29 -10.59 34.88 -0.27
CA GLN A 29 -10.47 33.71 -1.14
C GLN A 29 -9.12 33.00 -1.00
N ALA A 30 -8.02 33.73 -0.78
CA ALA A 30 -6.71 33.10 -0.49
C ALA A 30 -6.77 32.28 0.81
N GLU A 31 -7.36 32.83 1.87
CA GLU A 31 -7.60 32.13 3.13
C GLU A 31 -8.48 30.88 2.93
N PHE A 32 -9.46 30.94 2.03
CA PHE A 32 -10.29 29.79 1.69
C PHE A 32 -9.51 28.69 0.94
N PHE A 33 -8.65 29.05 -0.02
CA PHE A 33 -7.81 28.08 -0.73
C PHE A 33 -6.72 27.48 0.17
N ASP A 34 -6.10 28.30 1.04
CA ASP A 34 -5.11 27.84 2.02
C ASP A 34 -5.73 26.93 3.08
N ALA A 35 -6.93 27.27 3.58
CA ALA A 35 -7.67 26.43 4.52
C ALA A 35 -8.07 25.09 3.89
N ARG A 36 -8.43 25.10 2.60
CA ARG A 36 -8.75 23.87 1.87
C ARG A 36 -7.52 23.01 1.58
N ALA A 37 -6.40 23.62 1.19
CA ALA A 37 -5.13 22.91 1.01
C ALA A 37 -4.62 22.33 2.34
N SER A 38 -4.79 23.05 3.45
CA SER A 38 -4.49 22.56 4.79
C SER A 38 -5.43 21.41 5.20
N ALA A 39 -6.73 21.51 4.93
CA ALA A 39 -7.69 20.44 5.20
C ALA A 39 -7.39 19.17 4.38
N ASP A 40 -7.03 19.32 3.11
CA ASP A 40 -6.60 18.20 2.25
C ASP A 40 -5.28 17.59 2.77
N ALA A 41 -4.33 18.42 3.23
CA ALA A 41 -3.11 17.93 3.88
C ALA A 41 -3.39 17.18 5.20
N HIS A 42 -4.32 17.67 6.01
CA HIS A 42 -4.76 16.99 7.24
C HIS A 42 -5.53 15.70 6.95
N ALA A 43 -6.34 15.65 5.89
CA ALA A 43 -7.01 14.44 5.43
C ALA A 43 -6.01 13.39 4.92
N VAL A 44 -4.98 13.82 4.19
CA VAL A 44 -3.86 12.96 3.78
C VAL A 44 -3.08 12.44 4.99
N VAL A 45 -2.87 13.25 6.03
CA VAL A 45 -2.22 12.82 7.29
C VAL A 45 -3.12 11.88 8.12
N ALA A 46 -4.42 12.11 8.16
CA ALA A 46 -5.37 11.22 8.83
C ALA A 46 -5.50 9.87 8.10
N ALA A 47 -5.53 9.87 6.77
CA ALA A 47 -5.47 8.66 5.93
C ALA A 47 -4.17 7.87 6.12
N ARG A 48 -3.04 8.55 6.41
CA ARG A 48 -1.79 7.88 6.82
C ARG A 48 -1.88 7.18 8.19
N THR A 49 -2.86 7.54 9.02
CA THR A 49 -3.06 6.95 10.36
C THR A 49 -4.13 5.85 10.35
N HIS A 50 -5.04 5.87 9.37
CA HIS A 50 -6.04 4.84 9.09
C HIS A 50 -6.07 4.59 7.59
N HIS A 51 -5.32 3.59 7.13
CA HIS A 51 -5.37 3.19 5.72
C HIS A 51 -6.79 2.79 5.35
N GLU A 52 -7.23 3.19 4.15
CA GLU A 52 -8.53 2.82 3.59
C GLU A 52 -8.35 2.10 2.24
N GLY A 53 -9.40 1.47 1.73
CA GLY A 53 -9.37 0.83 0.41
C GLY A 53 -8.31 -0.27 0.32
N LEU A 54 -7.50 -0.24 -0.74
CA LEU A 54 -6.55 -1.31 -1.04
C LEU A 54 -5.42 -1.38 0.00
N ALA A 55 -4.92 -0.24 0.44
CA ALA A 55 -3.88 -0.15 1.46
C ALA A 55 -4.30 -0.88 2.75
N ALA A 56 -5.54 -0.66 3.20
CA ALA A 56 -6.10 -1.35 4.36
C ALA A 56 -6.13 -2.88 4.20
N ARG A 57 -6.41 -3.38 2.98
CA ARG A 57 -6.45 -4.83 2.70
C ARG A 57 -5.07 -5.46 2.73
N VAL A 58 -4.07 -4.78 2.15
CA VAL A 58 -2.66 -5.20 2.21
C VAL A 58 -2.19 -5.25 3.67
N VAL A 59 -2.46 -4.19 4.45
CA VAL A 59 -2.10 -4.13 5.88
C VAL A 59 -2.76 -5.26 6.65
N ALA A 60 -4.08 -5.43 6.55
CA ALA A 60 -4.79 -6.49 7.28
C ALA A 60 -4.29 -7.90 6.90
N SER A 61 -3.96 -8.12 5.62
CA SER A 61 -3.39 -9.37 5.16
C SER A 61 -1.99 -9.62 5.72
N GLY A 62 -1.13 -8.60 5.74
CA GLY A 62 0.20 -8.66 6.34
C GLY A 62 0.15 -8.85 7.86
N GLU A 63 -0.79 -8.19 8.55
CA GLU A 63 -1.05 -8.39 9.99
C GLU A 63 -1.42 -9.84 10.30
N HIS A 64 -2.27 -10.47 9.47
CA HIS A 64 -2.58 -11.88 9.63
C HIS A 64 -1.33 -12.78 9.52
N VAL A 65 -0.44 -12.51 8.56
CA VAL A 65 0.86 -13.22 8.44
C VAL A 65 1.72 -12.98 9.69
N HIS A 66 1.80 -11.74 10.17
CA HIS A 66 2.53 -11.37 11.38
C HIS A 66 2.00 -12.09 12.62
N GLU A 67 0.68 -12.15 12.83
CA GLU A 67 0.05 -12.86 13.94
C GLU A 67 0.40 -14.35 13.95
N MET A 68 0.33 -15.02 12.79
CA MET A 68 0.71 -16.42 12.66
C MET A 68 2.19 -16.64 13.00
N LEU A 69 3.04 -15.73 12.55
CA LEU A 69 4.48 -15.75 12.81
C LEU A 69 4.80 -15.57 14.30
N GLN A 70 4.15 -14.63 14.99
CA GLN A 70 4.34 -14.45 16.43
C GLN A 70 3.86 -15.68 17.21
N ALA A 71 2.72 -16.26 16.81
CA ALA A 71 2.24 -17.49 17.43
C ALA A 71 3.24 -18.66 17.30
N LEU A 72 3.96 -18.75 16.18
CA LEU A 72 5.03 -19.73 15.98
C LEU A 72 6.25 -19.43 16.85
N ARG A 73 6.73 -18.18 16.87
CA ARG A 73 7.89 -17.76 17.68
C ARG A 73 7.68 -18.03 19.18
N HIS A 74 6.47 -17.83 19.70
CA HIS A 74 6.15 -18.06 21.11
C HIS A 74 6.23 -19.54 21.54
N ARG A 75 6.15 -20.49 20.58
CA ARG A 75 6.14 -21.93 20.86
C ARG A 75 7.54 -22.56 20.79
N GLY A 76 8.58 -21.77 20.52
CA GLY A 76 9.95 -22.25 20.30
C GLY A 76 10.25 -22.46 18.83
N THR A 77 11.07 -23.46 18.50
CA THR A 77 11.40 -23.80 17.09
C THR A 77 10.25 -24.58 16.45
N PRO A 78 9.54 -24.02 15.44
CA PRO A 78 8.47 -24.73 14.75
C PRO A 78 8.98 -25.97 14.02
N SER A 79 8.16 -27.01 14.00
CA SER A 79 8.34 -28.14 13.09
C SER A 79 8.01 -27.75 11.64
N ARG A 80 8.46 -28.58 10.70
CA ARG A 80 8.20 -28.40 9.26
C ARG A 80 6.71 -28.38 8.92
N SER A 81 5.91 -29.18 9.61
CA SER A 81 4.45 -29.19 9.46
C SER A 81 3.80 -27.90 9.98
N GLU A 82 4.34 -27.32 11.05
CA GLU A 82 3.85 -26.06 11.62
C GLU A 82 4.21 -24.83 10.77
N LEU A 83 5.24 -24.93 9.92
CA LEU A 83 5.57 -23.87 8.95
C LEU A 83 4.62 -23.82 7.75
N ARG A 84 3.91 -24.90 7.41
CA ARG A 84 3.06 -24.95 6.22
C ARG A 84 1.92 -23.91 6.25
N PRO A 85 1.15 -23.76 7.34
CA PRO A 85 0.12 -22.73 7.39
C PRO A 85 0.66 -21.32 7.16
N LEU A 86 1.84 -20.99 7.70
CA LEU A 86 2.48 -19.70 7.48
C LEU A 86 2.91 -19.53 6.02
N ALA A 87 3.49 -20.57 5.41
CA ALA A 87 3.88 -20.54 4.00
C ALA A 87 2.68 -20.33 3.07
N ASP A 88 1.57 -21.02 3.34
CA ASP A 88 0.34 -20.86 2.56
C ASP A 88 -0.26 -19.46 2.74
N ALA A 89 -0.22 -18.91 3.96
CA ALA A 89 -0.68 -17.55 4.23
C ALA A 89 0.19 -16.50 3.53
N LEU A 90 1.51 -16.63 3.59
CA LEU A 90 2.45 -15.73 2.90
C LEU A 90 2.27 -15.80 1.37
N ALA A 91 2.09 -17.00 0.81
CA ALA A 91 1.84 -17.18 -0.61
C ALA A 91 0.54 -16.49 -1.05
N ARG A 92 -0.56 -16.71 -0.31
CA ARG A 92 -1.85 -16.02 -0.58
C ARG A 92 -1.73 -14.51 -0.48
N HIS A 93 -1.04 -14.02 0.54
CA HIS A 93 -0.78 -12.60 0.73
C HIS A 93 0.02 -12.03 -0.46
N CYS A 94 1.14 -12.65 -0.83
CA CYS A 94 1.95 -12.22 -1.96
C CYS A 94 1.18 -12.24 -3.29
N GLU A 95 0.37 -13.28 -3.52
CA GLU A 95 -0.48 -13.38 -4.71
C GLU A 95 -1.54 -12.28 -4.73
N ALA A 96 -2.24 -12.06 -3.61
CA ALA A 96 -3.24 -11.01 -3.46
C ALA A 96 -2.63 -9.62 -3.71
N THR A 97 -1.47 -9.34 -3.10
CA THR A 97 -0.71 -8.09 -3.28
C THR A 97 -0.21 -7.93 -4.72
N GLU A 98 0.19 -9.02 -5.39
CA GLU A 98 0.61 -9.01 -6.79
C GLU A 98 -0.53 -8.59 -7.73
N VAL A 99 -1.65 -9.31 -7.69
CA VAL A 99 -2.77 -9.11 -8.63
C VAL A 99 -3.56 -7.83 -8.38
N THR A 100 -3.37 -7.18 -7.23
CA THR A 100 -4.06 -5.93 -6.89
C THR A 100 -3.12 -4.73 -6.83
N ALA A 101 -2.19 -4.69 -5.89
CA ALA A 101 -1.36 -3.51 -5.64
C ALA A 101 -0.23 -3.39 -6.64
N ARG A 102 0.60 -4.43 -6.80
CA ARG A 102 1.82 -4.34 -7.61
C ARG A 102 1.53 -4.16 -9.09
N GLN A 103 0.55 -4.88 -9.64
CA GLN A 103 0.09 -4.69 -11.01
C GLN A 103 -0.54 -3.32 -11.23
N ALA A 104 -1.32 -2.78 -10.27
CA ALA A 104 -1.91 -1.45 -10.42
C ALA A 104 -0.88 -0.31 -10.33
N LEU A 105 0.22 -0.55 -9.62
CA LEU A 105 1.36 0.35 -9.54
C LEU A 105 2.36 0.15 -10.69
N GLU A 106 2.16 -0.86 -11.54
CA GLU A 106 3.00 -1.14 -12.70
C GLU A 106 2.87 0.01 -13.70
N GLY A 107 3.99 0.69 -13.98
CA GLY A 107 4.02 1.90 -14.82
C GLY A 107 3.94 3.22 -14.04
N LYS A 108 3.86 3.20 -12.70
CA LYS A 108 4.01 4.40 -11.85
C LYS A 108 5.49 4.56 -11.46
N PRO A 109 6.24 5.54 -12.03
CA PRO A 109 7.69 5.62 -11.82
C PRO A 109 8.08 5.76 -10.35
N ALA A 110 7.26 6.48 -9.57
CA ALA A 110 7.50 6.74 -8.16
C ALA A 110 7.14 5.56 -7.22
N ALA A 111 6.58 4.46 -7.76
CA ALA A 111 6.33 3.21 -7.04
C ALA A 111 7.14 2.03 -7.58
N ALA A 112 7.90 2.20 -8.67
CA ALA A 112 8.63 1.12 -9.33
C ALA A 112 9.67 0.45 -8.43
N GLY A 113 10.39 1.24 -7.61
CA GLY A 113 11.35 0.72 -6.62
C GLY A 113 10.66 -0.14 -5.55
N PRO A 114 9.73 0.44 -4.77
CA PRO A 114 8.97 -0.30 -3.76
C PRO A 114 8.34 -1.59 -4.29
N VAL A 115 7.67 -1.55 -5.44
CA VAL A 115 7.02 -2.74 -6.04
C VAL A 115 8.04 -3.83 -6.40
N ARG A 116 9.18 -3.45 -6.99
CA ARG A 116 10.21 -4.42 -7.38
C ARG A 116 10.84 -5.09 -6.16
N ASP A 117 11.21 -4.28 -5.18
CA ASP A 117 11.93 -4.76 -4.00
C ASP A 117 11.01 -5.62 -3.14
N ASP A 118 9.75 -5.21 -2.97
CA ASP A 118 8.70 -5.96 -2.30
C ASP A 118 8.42 -7.31 -2.98
N ARG A 119 8.28 -7.34 -4.31
CA ARG A 119 8.09 -8.59 -5.06
C ARG A 119 9.27 -9.54 -4.91
N ALA A 120 10.50 -9.03 -5.07
CA ALA A 120 11.71 -9.84 -4.99
C ALA A 120 11.88 -10.47 -3.60
N GLU A 121 11.57 -9.71 -2.56
CA GLU A 121 11.64 -10.17 -1.18
C GLU A 121 10.56 -11.22 -0.88
N GLY A 122 9.30 -10.97 -1.25
CA GLY A 122 8.21 -11.94 -1.08
C GLY A 122 8.49 -13.28 -1.78
N GLU A 123 9.05 -13.25 -2.99
CA GLU A 123 9.47 -14.46 -3.70
C GLU A 123 10.64 -15.19 -3.03
N ARG A 124 11.63 -14.44 -2.50
CA ARG A 124 12.75 -15.01 -1.76
C ARG A 124 12.25 -15.78 -0.54
N LEU A 125 11.38 -15.17 0.25
CA LEU A 125 10.85 -15.75 1.49
C LEU A 125 10.00 -16.99 1.24
N GLN A 126 9.18 -17.00 0.18
CA GLN A 126 8.44 -18.19 -0.23
C GLN A 126 9.38 -19.36 -0.59
N ARG A 127 10.48 -19.09 -1.30
CA ARG A 127 11.50 -20.11 -1.61
C ARG A 127 12.19 -20.64 -0.35
N GLU A 128 12.48 -19.78 0.62
CA GLU A 128 13.10 -20.18 1.90
C GLU A 128 12.17 -21.04 2.74
N LEU A 129 10.90 -20.66 2.87
CA LEU A 129 9.91 -21.50 3.54
C LEU A 129 9.75 -22.85 2.85
N ALA A 130 9.69 -22.88 1.51
CA ALA A 130 9.63 -24.14 0.76
C ALA A 130 10.87 -25.02 1.01
N TYR A 131 12.06 -24.42 1.06
CA TYR A 131 13.31 -25.11 1.39
C TYR A 131 13.30 -25.73 2.80
N LEU A 132 12.83 -24.97 3.79
CA LEU A 132 12.69 -25.42 5.18
C LEU A 132 11.67 -26.56 5.31
N ILE A 133 10.49 -26.41 4.70
CA ILE A 133 9.40 -27.39 4.73
C ILE A 133 9.80 -28.70 4.03
N ALA A 134 10.53 -28.61 2.93
CA ALA A 134 11.05 -29.78 2.20
C ALA A 134 12.15 -30.54 2.96
N GLY A 135 12.57 -30.06 4.14
CA GLY A 135 13.59 -30.71 4.95
C GLY A 135 14.99 -30.67 4.35
N ARG A 136 15.25 -29.66 3.52
CA ARG A 136 16.56 -29.49 2.87
C ARG A 136 17.60 -28.80 3.76
N ALA A 137 17.15 -28.13 4.82
CA ALA A 137 18.02 -27.53 5.82
C ALA A 137 18.65 -28.59 6.75
N PRO A 138 19.97 -28.52 7.04
CA PRO A 138 20.61 -29.40 8.01
C PRO A 138 19.97 -29.30 9.40
N GLU A 139 19.73 -30.45 10.06
CA GLU A 139 19.07 -30.50 11.38
C GLU A 139 19.82 -29.67 12.45
N GLY A 140 21.16 -29.66 12.41
CA GLY A 140 21.98 -28.91 13.37
C GLY A 140 21.83 -27.39 13.27
N THR A 141 21.41 -26.87 12.12
CA THR A 141 21.20 -25.43 11.89
C THR A 141 19.74 -25.05 11.76
N TYR A 142 18.83 -26.02 11.73
CA TYR A 142 17.41 -25.81 11.48
C TYR A 142 16.78 -24.73 12.39
N PRO A 143 16.99 -24.74 13.72
CA PRO A 143 16.45 -23.69 14.59
C PRO A 143 16.90 -22.27 14.22
N LEU A 144 18.18 -22.12 13.85
CA LEU A 144 18.75 -20.83 13.46
C LEU A 144 18.20 -20.37 12.11
N THR A 145 18.11 -21.27 11.13
CA THR A 145 17.58 -20.93 9.81
C THR A 145 16.10 -20.58 9.88
N VAL A 146 15.30 -21.33 10.64
CA VAL A 146 13.88 -20.99 10.85
C VAL A 146 13.75 -19.65 11.57
N GLY A 147 14.51 -19.41 12.64
CA GLY A 147 14.51 -18.14 13.34
C GLY A 147 14.84 -16.95 12.43
N GLY A 148 15.84 -17.10 11.56
CA GLY A 148 16.22 -16.11 10.54
C GLY A 148 15.09 -15.85 9.54
N THR A 149 14.54 -16.89 8.90
CA THR A 149 13.45 -16.72 7.93
C THR A 149 12.19 -16.12 8.56
N LEU A 150 11.84 -16.50 9.80
CA LEU A 150 10.76 -15.82 10.53
C LEU A 150 11.14 -14.37 10.85
N GLY A 151 12.40 -14.06 11.14
CA GLY A 151 12.93 -12.69 11.24
C GLY A 151 12.63 -11.86 10.00
N ASP A 152 12.98 -12.41 8.85
CA ASP A 152 12.89 -11.72 7.56
C ASP A 152 11.43 -11.51 7.11
N ILE A 153 10.54 -12.49 7.33
CA ILE A 153 9.10 -12.33 7.02
C ILE A 153 8.47 -11.18 7.81
N ASP A 154 8.84 -11.05 9.08
CA ASP A 154 8.38 -9.95 9.95
C ASP A 154 8.88 -8.59 9.43
N GLN A 155 10.14 -8.53 8.99
CA GLN A 155 10.69 -7.32 8.36
C GLN A 155 10.03 -7.01 7.02
N PHE A 156 9.72 -8.02 6.21
CA PHE A 156 9.03 -7.88 4.93
C PHE A 156 7.66 -7.21 5.10
N VAL A 157 6.82 -7.70 6.00
CA VAL A 157 5.52 -7.06 6.32
C VAL A 157 5.74 -5.62 6.83
N GLY A 158 6.77 -5.40 7.65
CA GLY A 158 7.15 -4.05 8.08
C GLY A 158 7.63 -3.14 6.94
N HIS A 159 8.29 -3.67 5.92
CA HIS A 159 8.70 -2.92 4.73
C HIS A 159 7.51 -2.54 3.87
N GLU A 160 6.54 -3.44 3.68
CA GLU A 160 5.30 -3.14 2.97
C GLU A 160 4.59 -1.92 3.57
N GLN A 161 4.44 -1.89 4.90
CA GLN A 161 3.81 -0.77 5.59
C GLN A 161 4.59 0.55 5.45
N ARG A 162 5.93 0.47 5.34
CA ARG A 162 6.79 1.66 5.20
C ARG A 162 6.87 2.18 3.78
N GLU A 163 6.77 1.32 2.79
CA GLU A 163 7.09 1.66 1.39
C GLU A 163 5.93 1.40 0.43
N LEU A 164 5.45 0.16 0.37
CA LEU A 164 4.40 -0.22 -0.59
C LEU A 164 3.07 0.45 -0.27
N VAL A 165 2.64 0.42 1.00
CA VAL A 165 1.37 0.99 1.45
C VAL A 165 1.31 2.50 1.18
N PRO A 166 2.32 3.31 1.54
CA PRO A 166 2.36 4.72 1.14
C PRO A 166 2.42 4.95 -0.37
N ALA A 167 2.96 4.01 -1.16
CA ALA A 167 2.92 4.10 -2.62
C ALA A 167 1.50 3.86 -3.15
N ILE A 168 0.75 2.90 -2.58
CA ILE A 168 -0.67 2.67 -2.89
C ILE A 168 -1.48 3.95 -2.63
N ASP A 169 -1.35 4.52 -1.42
CA ASP A 169 -2.11 5.70 -1.00
C ASP A 169 -1.81 6.96 -1.84
N ARG A 170 -0.59 7.04 -2.38
CA ARG A 170 -0.13 8.21 -3.17
C ARG A 170 -0.46 8.10 -4.65
N GLU A 171 -0.32 6.92 -5.24
CA GLU A 171 -0.31 6.76 -6.69
C GLU A 171 -1.66 6.30 -7.28
N LEU A 172 -2.54 5.74 -6.44
CA LEU A 172 -3.87 5.27 -6.85
C LEU A 172 -4.94 6.27 -6.47
N SER A 173 -5.89 6.51 -7.37
CA SER A 173 -7.06 7.33 -7.03
C SER A 173 -7.95 6.60 -6.00
N PRO A 174 -8.74 7.32 -5.19
CA PRO A 174 -9.64 6.70 -4.22
C PRO A 174 -10.61 5.67 -4.84
N LEU A 175 -11.10 5.94 -6.07
CA LEU A 175 -12.00 5.04 -6.78
C LEU A 175 -11.29 3.74 -7.22
N GLU A 176 -10.07 3.84 -7.75
CA GLU A 176 -9.25 2.69 -8.14
C GLU A 176 -8.88 1.86 -6.91
N SER A 177 -8.42 2.51 -5.84
CA SER A 177 -8.10 1.88 -4.56
C SER A 177 -9.31 1.11 -4.01
N ALA A 178 -10.49 1.72 -3.95
CA ALA A 178 -11.71 1.06 -3.49
C ALA A 178 -12.13 -0.12 -4.39
N ARG A 179 -11.94 -0.01 -5.72
CA ARG A 179 -12.23 -1.10 -6.66
C ARG A 179 -11.29 -2.29 -6.43
N LEU A 180 -9.99 -2.03 -6.30
CA LEU A 180 -8.98 -3.05 -6.08
C LEU A 180 -9.12 -3.70 -4.70
N ALA A 181 -9.52 -2.93 -3.68
CA ALA A 181 -9.80 -3.47 -2.34
C ALA A 181 -10.89 -4.55 -2.35
N ARG A 182 -11.93 -4.36 -3.18
CA ARG A 182 -13.00 -5.36 -3.38
C ARG A 182 -12.53 -6.58 -4.17
N ALA A 183 -11.54 -6.41 -5.03
CA ALA A 183 -10.91 -7.49 -5.78
C ALA A 183 -9.82 -8.22 -4.98
N PHE A 184 -9.40 -7.68 -3.82
CA PHE A 184 -8.37 -8.27 -2.98
C PHE A 184 -8.84 -9.61 -2.40
N PRO A 185 -8.21 -10.74 -2.81
CA PRO A 185 -8.56 -12.07 -2.33
C PRO A 185 -8.57 -12.13 -0.80
N GLY A 186 -9.60 -12.77 -0.25
CA GLY A 186 -9.73 -13.01 1.19
C GLY A 186 -8.95 -14.22 1.66
#